data_AF-A0A1G1XBS6-F1
#
_entry.id   AF-A0A1G1XBS6-F1
#
_cell.length_a   1.000
_cell.length_b   1.000
_cell.length_c   1.000
_cell.angle_alpha   90.00
_cell.angle_beta   90.00
_cell.angle_gamma   90.00
#
_symmetry.space_group_name_H-M   'P 1'
#
loop_
_entity.id
_entity.type
_entity.pdbx_description
1 polymer ?
#
loop_
_entity_poly.entity_id
_entity_poly.type
_entity_poly.pdbx_seq_one_letter_code
_entity_poly.pdbx_strand_id
1 'polypeptide(L)'
;MVGVRSRKGGQHTDIGARLLARRIACNVSLEEISKELRIPVSQLAALEQEDYSVFSAELYARGAYTTYATYLGTYSAKDLRSMLRALSAVRTRVPLKMLSPDRLFDRLLNPRFVIIVLVACVAILVGGYIAWQVQSFWKVPDLVITSPMGYVIDGSDVMIAGEAEENVRLTINEEQVLLKPDATFSAQLRLHIGINPVRVQAVNASGAASTKELFLLREK
;
A
#
# COMPACT_ATOMS: atom_id res chain seq x y z
N MET A 1 44.79 -43.89 -16.86
CA MET A 1 45.93 -43.46 -16.03
C MET A 1 45.55 -42.17 -15.32
N VAL A 2 45.20 -42.24 -14.03
CA VAL A 2 44.81 -41.06 -13.25
C VAL A 2 46.10 -40.33 -12.84
N GLY A 3 46.27 -39.12 -13.35
CA GLY A 3 47.45 -38.29 -13.10
C GLY A 3 47.48 -37.80 -11.65
N VAL A 4 48.42 -38.35 -10.88
CA VAL A 4 48.77 -37.84 -9.54
C VAL A 4 49.53 -36.53 -9.73
N ARG A 5 48.88 -35.40 -9.43
CA ARG A 5 49.55 -34.10 -9.32
C ARG A 5 50.36 -34.08 -8.04
N SER A 6 51.67 -34.33 -8.16
CA SER A 6 52.65 -33.99 -7.12
C SER A 6 52.86 -32.47 -7.10
N ARG A 7 52.49 -31.82 -5.99
CA ARG A 7 52.81 -30.40 -5.74
C ARG A 7 53.85 -30.34 -4.62
N LYS A 8 55.10 -30.04 -4.99
CA LYS A 8 56.21 -29.76 -4.06
C LYS A 8 56.11 -28.33 -3.52
N GLY A 9 56.41 -28.18 -2.22
CA GLY A 9 57.22 -27.07 -1.73
C GLY A 9 56.55 -26.07 -0.79
N GLY A 10 56.47 -26.41 0.50
CA GLY A 10 56.23 -25.44 1.57
C GLY A 10 55.83 -26.13 2.87
N GLN A 11 56.80 -26.59 3.67
CA GLN A 11 56.60 -27.27 4.98
C GLN A 11 55.20 -27.84 5.21
N HIS A 12 54.76 -28.78 4.35
CA HIS A 12 53.46 -29.41 4.53
C HIS A 12 53.62 -30.36 5.71
N THR A 13 53.05 -29.95 6.85
CA THR A 13 52.65 -30.93 7.85
C THR A 13 51.62 -31.79 7.12
N ASP A 14 52.00 -32.99 6.69
CA ASP A 14 51.14 -33.91 5.97
C ASP A 14 50.13 -34.47 6.98
N ILE A 15 49.00 -33.77 7.12
CA ILE A 15 47.96 -34.07 8.10
C ILE A 15 47.23 -35.33 7.64
N GLY A 16 46.93 -35.40 6.35
CA GLY A 16 46.23 -36.51 5.72
C GLY A 16 46.98 -37.83 5.88
N ALA A 17 48.26 -37.88 5.54
CA ALA A 17 49.05 -39.11 5.67
C ALA A 17 49.22 -39.55 7.13
N ARG A 18 49.26 -38.61 8.09
CA ARG A 18 49.34 -38.95 9.52
C ARG A 18 48.05 -39.58 10.04
N LEU A 19 46.90 -39.09 9.61
CA LEU A 19 45.60 -39.69 9.94
C LEU A 19 45.51 -41.11 9.36
N LEU A 20 45.87 -41.26 8.07
CA LEU A 20 45.89 -42.56 7.39
C LEU A 20 46.84 -43.55 8.06
N ALA A 21 48.08 -43.13 8.35
CA ALA A 21 49.07 -43.98 9.00
C ALA A 21 48.58 -44.46 10.38
N ARG A 22 47.92 -43.56 11.13
CA ARG A 22 47.35 -43.93 12.43
C ARG A 22 46.16 -44.88 12.30
N ARG A 23 45.27 -44.67 11.34
CA ARG A 23 44.15 -45.57 11.07
C ARG A 23 44.63 -46.98 10.75
N ILE A 24 45.64 -47.10 9.87
CA ILE A 24 46.26 -48.38 9.52
C ILE A 24 46.92 -49.03 10.74
N ALA A 25 47.62 -48.26 11.58
CA ALA A 25 48.21 -48.77 12.80
C ALA A 25 47.17 -49.26 13.83
N CYS A 26 45.97 -48.67 13.84
CA CYS A 26 44.85 -49.09 14.66
C CYS A 26 44.03 -50.24 14.02
N ASN A 27 44.34 -50.64 12.78
CA ASN A 27 43.69 -51.71 12.02
C ASN A 27 42.15 -51.58 11.94
N VAL A 28 41.64 -50.35 11.77
CA VAL A 28 40.21 -50.04 11.67
C VAL A 28 39.83 -49.59 10.25
N SER A 29 38.64 -50.00 9.80
CA SER A 29 38.10 -49.60 8.49
C SER A 29 37.44 -48.22 8.53
N LEU A 30 37.34 -47.54 7.39
CA LEU A 30 36.65 -46.23 7.33
C LEU A 30 35.15 -46.39 7.54
N GLU A 31 34.58 -47.53 7.16
CA GLU A 31 33.18 -47.88 7.34
C GLU A 31 32.80 -48.05 8.81
N GLU A 32 33.68 -48.67 9.60
CA GLU A 32 33.53 -48.80 11.06
C GLU A 32 33.55 -47.43 11.74
N ILE A 33 34.59 -46.63 11.44
CA ILE A 33 34.74 -45.29 12.02
C ILE A 33 33.58 -44.38 11.61
N SER A 34 33.10 -44.50 10.38
CA SER A 34 31.96 -43.72 9.88
C SER A 34 30.68 -44.00 10.66
N LYS A 35 30.41 -45.27 10.98
CA LYS A 35 29.25 -45.67 11.81
C LYS A 35 29.37 -45.16 13.24
N GLU A 36 30.55 -45.24 13.82
CA GLU A 36 30.80 -44.85 15.21
C GLU A 36 30.79 -43.33 15.41
N LEU A 37 31.48 -42.59 14.55
CA LEU A 37 31.57 -41.13 14.64
C LEU A 37 30.38 -40.41 13.97
N ARG A 38 29.51 -41.14 13.27
CA ARG A 38 28.42 -40.61 12.44
C ARG A 38 28.88 -39.56 11.42
N ILE A 39 30.08 -39.76 10.88
CA ILE A 39 30.68 -38.92 9.82
C ILE A 39 30.68 -39.75 8.53
N PRO A 40 30.18 -39.23 7.39
CA PRO A 40 30.19 -39.97 6.14
C PRO A 40 31.59 -40.43 5.72
N VAL A 41 31.71 -41.66 5.19
CA VAL A 41 32.98 -42.23 4.69
C VAL A 41 33.69 -41.29 3.72
N SER A 42 32.93 -40.62 2.85
CA SER A 42 33.47 -39.65 1.89
C SER A 42 34.21 -38.48 2.56
N GLN A 43 33.74 -38.01 3.72
CA GLN A 43 34.39 -36.94 4.46
C GLN A 43 35.65 -37.43 5.21
N LEU A 44 35.63 -38.65 5.74
CA LEU A 44 36.81 -39.24 6.39
C LEU A 44 37.93 -39.51 5.37
N ALA A 45 37.57 -40.08 4.21
CA ALA A 45 38.51 -40.28 3.11
C ALA A 45 39.07 -38.95 2.58
N ALA A 46 38.23 -37.92 2.48
CA ALA A 46 38.62 -36.58 2.10
C ALA A 46 39.64 -35.97 3.08
N LEU A 47 39.51 -36.21 4.39
CA LEU A 47 40.51 -35.77 5.38
C LEU A 47 41.85 -36.49 5.21
N GLU A 48 41.86 -37.80 4.92
CA GLU A 48 43.09 -38.56 4.66
C GLU A 48 43.80 -38.12 3.36
N GLN A 49 43.04 -37.64 2.38
CA GLN A 49 43.54 -37.18 1.08
C GLN A 49 43.81 -35.67 1.03
N GLU A 50 43.56 -34.95 2.14
CA GLU A 50 43.59 -33.49 2.22
C GLU A 50 42.70 -32.77 1.17
N ASP A 51 41.65 -33.44 0.71
CA ASP A 51 40.67 -32.87 -0.21
C ASP A 51 39.53 -32.19 0.55
N TYR A 52 39.75 -30.93 0.91
CA TYR A 52 38.76 -30.17 1.68
C TYR A 52 37.58 -29.65 0.85
N SER A 53 37.54 -29.91 -0.46
CA SER A 53 36.45 -29.44 -1.34
C SER A 53 35.10 -30.12 -1.09
N VAL A 54 35.13 -31.30 -0.47
CA VAL A 54 33.95 -32.11 -0.14
C VAL A 54 33.10 -31.48 0.97
N PHE A 55 33.67 -30.58 1.78
CA PHE A 55 32.96 -29.96 2.91
C PHE A 55 32.16 -28.73 2.48
N SER A 56 30.86 -28.71 2.82
CA SER A 56 29.97 -27.59 2.50
C SER A 56 30.29 -26.30 3.27
N ALA A 57 30.99 -26.41 4.41
CA ALA A 57 31.39 -25.27 5.23
C ALA A 57 32.63 -25.61 6.08
N GLU A 58 33.41 -24.58 6.42
CA GLU A 58 34.60 -24.69 7.28
C GLU A 58 34.29 -25.33 8.64
N LEU A 59 33.10 -25.04 9.19
CA LEU A 59 32.66 -25.58 10.47
C LEU A 59 32.54 -27.12 10.45
N TYR A 60 32.08 -27.68 9.33
CA TYR A 60 31.95 -29.13 9.17
C TYR A 60 33.32 -29.80 9.02
N ALA A 61 34.22 -29.20 8.24
CA ALA A 61 35.59 -29.70 8.12
C ALA A 61 36.31 -29.68 9.48
N ARG A 62 36.15 -28.60 10.24
CA ARG A 62 36.68 -28.48 11.60
C ARG A 62 36.14 -29.58 12.51
N GLY A 63 34.83 -29.76 12.56
CA GLY A 63 34.18 -30.78 13.39
C GLY A 63 34.67 -32.18 13.05
N ALA A 64 34.60 -32.55 11.76
CA ALA A 64 35.01 -33.87 11.27
C ALA A 64 36.47 -34.18 11.61
N TYR A 65 37.39 -33.24 11.37
CA TYR A 65 38.80 -33.39 11.73
C TYR A 65 38.99 -33.55 13.24
N THR A 66 38.36 -32.70 14.05
CA THR A 66 38.54 -32.78 15.52
C THR A 66 38.06 -34.10 16.08
N THR A 67 36.90 -34.59 15.65
CA THR A 67 36.35 -35.85 16.12
C THR A 67 37.23 -37.03 15.66
N TYR A 68 37.63 -37.04 14.39
CA TYR A 68 38.42 -38.13 13.83
C TYR A 68 39.85 -38.21 14.40
N ALA A 69 40.54 -37.08 14.51
CA ALA A 69 41.89 -37.02 15.08
C ALA A 69 41.89 -37.33 16.59
N THR A 70 40.81 -36.96 17.30
CA THR A 70 40.65 -37.32 18.73
C THR A 70 40.42 -38.82 18.88
N TYR A 71 39.57 -39.42 18.05
CA TYR A 71 39.32 -40.86 18.04
C TYR A 71 40.60 -41.67 17.79
N LEU A 72 41.44 -41.22 16.85
CA LEU A 72 42.73 -41.85 16.54
C LEU A 72 43.86 -41.52 17.54
N GLY A 73 43.65 -40.60 18.47
CA GLY A 73 44.64 -40.13 19.43
C GLY A 73 45.78 -39.30 18.82
N THR A 74 45.55 -38.68 17.65
CA THR A 74 46.52 -37.87 16.90
C THR A 74 46.17 -36.39 16.85
N TYR A 75 45.21 -35.95 17.65
CA TYR A 75 44.76 -34.56 17.70
C TYR A 75 45.91 -33.59 18.01
N SER A 76 46.03 -32.56 17.17
CA SER A 76 47.01 -31.48 17.32
C SER A 76 46.37 -30.15 16.95
N ALA A 77 46.42 -29.19 17.88
CA ALA A 77 45.92 -27.84 17.63
C ALA A 77 46.72 -27.12 16.53
N LYS A 78 47.99 -27.49 16.33
CA LYS A 78 48.84 -26.94 15.25
C LYS A 78 48.33 -27.42 13.89
N ASP A 79 47.99 -28.69 13.78
CA ASP A 79 47.52 -29.32 12.55
C ASP A 79 46.14 -28.78 12.14
N LEU A 80 45.23 -28.63 13.12
CA LEU A 80 43.94 -27.98 12.89
C LEU A 80 44.12 -26.56 12.33
N ARG A 81 45.05 -25.77 12.88
CA ARG A 81 45.31 -24.41 12.38
C ARG A 81 45.88 -24.41 10.97
N SER A 82 46.78 -25.33 10.63
CA SER A 82 47.29 -25.43 9.25
C SER A 82 46.20 -25.87 8.27
N MET A 83 45.34 -26.81 8.66
CA MET A 83 44.17 -27.22 7.86
C MET A 83 43.21 -26.05 7.62
N LEU A 84 42.85 -25.30 8.66
CA LEU A 84 41.95 -24.16 8.54
C LEU A 84 42.53 -23.05 7.66
N ARG A 85 43.85 -22.85 7.65
CA ARG A 85 44.51 -21.92 6.72
C ARG A 85 44.41 -22.39 5.27
N ALA A 86 44.58 -23.69 5.02
CA ALA A 86 44.42 -24.27 3.68
C ALA A 86 42.97 -24.14 3.16
N LEU A 87 41.98 -24.35 4.04
CA LEU A 87 40.56 -24.09 3.78
C LEU A 87 40.27 -22.61 3.51
N SER A 88 40.84 -21.72 4.32
CA SER A 88 40.62 -20.27 4.23
C SER A 88 41.22 -19.62 2.98
N ALA A 89 42.22 -20.26 2.36
CA ALA A 89 42.79 -19.79 1.10
C ALA A 89 41.78 -19.85 -0.07
N VAL A 90 40.72 -20.65 0.07
CA VAL A 90 39.57 -20.75 -0.84
C VAL A 90 38.41 -19.86 -0.36
N ARG A 91 38.70 -18.70 0.26
CA ARG A 91 37.67 -17.73 0.65
C ARG A 91 37.09 -17.03 -0.58
N THR A 92 36.07 -17.63 -1.17
CA THR A 92 35.00 -16.83 -1.77
C THR A 92 34.38 -16.07 -0.60
N ARG A 93 34.63 -14.75 -0.50
CA ARG A 93 33.96 -13.90 0.48
C ARG A 93 32.46 -14.05 0.20
N VAL A 94 31.75 -14.85 0.99
CA VAL A 94 30.29 -14.84 0.94
C VAL A 94 29.89 -13.48 1.49
N PRO A 95 29.37 -12.56 0.66
CA PRO A 95 28.90 -11.29 1.18
C PRO A 95 27.80 -11.63 2.18
N LEU A 96 27.99 -11.27 3.45
CA LEU A 96 26.93 -11.27 4.43
C LEU A 96 25.90 -10.25 3.94
N LYS A 97 24.91 -10.73 3.17
CA LYS A 97 23.75 -9.94 2.80
C LYS A 97 22.95 -9.77 4.08
N MET A 98 23.25 -8.71 4.82
CA MET A 98 22.38 -8.24 5.89
C MET A 98 21.01 -8.04 5.26
N LEU A 99 20.02 -8.81 5.70
CA LEU A 99 18.63 -8.46 5.50
C LEU A 99 18.41 -7.21 6.35
N SER A 100 18.59 -6.04 5.74
CA SER A 100 18.21 -4.76 6.33
C SER A 100 16.72 -4.83 6.62
N PRO A 101 16.27 -4.71 7.88
CA PRO A 101 14.86 -4.50 8.17
C PRO A 101 14.43 -3.14 7.61
N ASP A 102 13.26 -3.12 7.00
CA ASP A 102 12.37 -1.95 6.86
C ASP A 102 12.75 -0.84 5.86
N ARG A 103 12.67 -1.17 4.57
CA ARG A 103 12.66 -0.21 3.43
C ARG A 103 11.33 0.55 3.25
N LEU A 104 10.47 0.61 4.27
CA LEU A 104 9.26 1.43 4.19
C LEU A 104 9.58 2.88 4.50
N PHE A 105 10.32 3.16 5.58
CA PHE A 105 10.72 4.52 5.96
C PHE A 105 11.64 5.19 4.92
N ASP A 106 12.58 4.44 4.34
CA ASP A 106 13.46 4.97 3.28
C ASP A 106 12.71 5.33 1.99
N ARG A 107 11.53 4.73 1.75
CA ARG A 107 10.71 5.02 0.56
C ARG A 107 9.82 6.25 0.77
N LEU A 108 9.34 6.48 2.00
CA LEU A 108 8.60 7.69 2.36
C LEU A 108 9.50 8.94 2.46
N LEU A 109 10.79 8.78 2.80
CA LEU A 109 11.77 9.88 2.84
C LEU A 109 12.39 10.21 1.48
N ASN A 110 11.91 9.62 0.38
CA ASN A 110 12.35 10.00 -0.95
C ASN A 110 11.83 11.41 -1.29
N PRO A 111 12.69 12.42 -1.53
CA PRO A 111 12.28 13.82 -1.70
C PRO A 111 11.27 14.00 -2.84
N ARG A 112 11.34 13.15 -3.88
CA ARG A 112 10.37 13.17 -4.99
C ARG A 112 8.97 12.77 -4.56
N PHE A 113 8.84 11.78 -3.66
CA PHE A 113 7.54 11.34 -3.15
C PHE A 113 6.92 12.41 -2.24
N VAL A 114 7.73 13.03 -1.37
CA VAL A 114 7.28 14.14 -0.51
C VAL A 114 6.74 15.30 -1.33
N ILE A 115 7.43 15.70 -2.42
CA ILE A 115 6.96 16.78 -3.30
C ILE A 115 5.63 16.40 -3.98
N ILE A 116 5.49 15.18 -4.49
CA ILE A 116 4.24 14.73 -5.14
C ILE A 116 3.07 14.76 -4.14
N VAL A 117 3.28 14.25 -2.93
CA VAL A 117 2.25 14.26 -1.88
C VAL A 117 1.89 15.68 -1.47
N LEU A 118 2.85 16.59 -1.36
CA LEU A 118 2.62 18.00 -1.04
C LEU A 118 1.78 18.68 -2.14
N VAL A 119 2.14 18.51 -3.41
CA VAL A 119 1.40 19.07 -4.54
C VAL A 119 -0.02 18.50 -4.61
N ALA A 120 -0.18 17.19 -4.40
CA ALA A 120 -1.48 16.56 -4.34
C ALA A 120 -2.34 17.13 -3.19
N CYS A 121 -1.75 17.33 -2.01
CA CYS A 121 -2.44 17.90 -0.86
C CYS A 121 -2.90 19.35 -1.13
N VAL A 122 -2.05 20.18 -1.74
CA VAL A 122 -2.41 21.53 -2.17
C VAL A 122 -3.51 21.51 -3.22
N ALA A 123 -3.42 20.64 -4.22
CA ALA A 123 -4.47 20.48 -5.24
C ALA A 123 -5.81 20.06 -4.64
N ILE A 124 -5.81 19.16 -3.65
CA ILE A 124 -7.01 18.74 -2.92
C ILE A 124 -7.58 19.90 -2.09
N LEU A 125 -6.74 20.69 -1.42
CA LEU A 125 -7.19 21.86 -0.67
C LEU A 125 -7.84 22.91 -1.58
N VAL A 126 -7.19 23.24 -2.70
CA VAL A 126 -7.72 24.21 -3.67
C VAL A 126 -8.99 23.67 -4.32
N GLY A 127 -8.97 22.42 -4.79
CA GLY A 127 -10.13 21.78 -5.41
C GLY A 127 -11.31 21.65 -4.43
N GLY A 128 -11.05 21.28 -3.18
CA GLY A 128 -12.03 21.22 -2.11
C GLY A 128 -12.62 22.58 -1.78
N TYR A 129 -11.78 23.62 -1.71
CA TYR A 129 -12.23 25.00 -1.52
C TYR A 129 -13.13 25.47 -2.66
N ILE A 130 -12.75 25.23 -3.91
CA ILE A 130 -13.57 25.58 -5.08
C ILE A 130 -14.89 24.82 -5.06
N ALA A 131 -14.87 23.52 -4.77
CA ALA A 131 -16.07 22.70 -4.70
C ALA A 131 -17.04 23.22 -3.61
N TRP A 132 -16.51 23.55 -2.42
CA TRP A 132 -17.29 24.15 -1.35
C TRP A 132 -17.84 25.53 -1.72
N GLN A 133 -17.03 26.36 -2.38
CA GLN A 133 -17.44 27.69 -2.85
C GLN A 133 -18.57 27.62 -3.87
N VAL A 134 -18.50 26.67 -4.82
CA VAL A 134 -19.51 26.51 -5.89
C VAL A 134 -20.84 26.00 -5.34
N GLN A 135 -20.85 25.15 -4.31
CA GLN A 135 -22.09 24.68 -3.70
C GLN A 135 -22.96 25.82 -3.15
N SER A 136 -22.37 26.94 -2.74
CA SER A 136 -23.12 28.10 -2.23
C SER A 136 -24.04 28.73 -3.28
N PHE A 137 -23.80 28.50 -4.58
CA PHE A 137 -24.61 29.08 -5.67
C PHE A 137 -25.85 28.24 -6.04
N TRP A 138 -25.99 27.02 -5.50
CA TRP A 138 -27.03 26.06 -5.93
C TRP A 138 -28.24 26.03 -4.99
N LYS A 139 -28.32 26.94 -4.01
CA LYS A 139 -29.51 27.04 -3.14
C LYS A 139 -30.70 27.55 -3.95
N VAL A 140 -31.74 26.73 -4.02
CA VAL A 140 -33.02 27.09 -4.64
C VAL A 140 -33.80 27.96 -3.67
N PRO A 141 -34.45 29.05 -4.13
CA PRO A 141 -35.18 29.93 -3.23
C PRO A 141 -36.42 29.29 -2.65
N ASP A 142 -36.70 29.60 -1.39
CA ASP A 142 -37.93 29.18 -0.74
C ASP A 142 -39.13 29.95 -1.31
N LEU A 143 -40.19 29.22 -1.66
CA LEU A 143 -41.43 29.76 -2.21
C LEU A 143 -42.60 29.02 -1.58
N VAL A 144 -43.48 29.72 -0.87
CA VAL A 144 -44.67 29.18 -0.22
C VAL A 144 -45.89 29.97 -0.68
N ILE A 145 -46.93 29.26 -1.10
CA ILE A 145 -48.21 29.87 -1.49
C ILE A 145 -49.16 29.70 -0.32
N THR A 146 -49.71 30.82 0.18
CA THR A 146 -50.64 30.85 1.31
C THR A 146 -52.10 31.04 0.85
N SER A 147 -52.31 31.63 -0.33
CA SER A 147 -53.61 31.80 -0.96
C SER A 147 -53.55 31.51 -2.46
N PRO A 148 -54.55 30.80 -3.02
CA PRO A 148 -55.73 30.25 -2.35
C PRO A 148 -55.45 28.93 -1.62
N MET A 149 -56.15 28.66 -0.51
CA MET A 149 -56.05 27.35 0.20
C MET A 149 -56.82 26.23 -0.51
N GLY A 150 -57.62 26.55 -1.53
CA GLY A 150 -58.43 25.60 -2.30
C GLY A 150 -58.25 25.77 -3.81
N TYR A 151 -58.74 24.78 -4.55
CA TYR A 151 -58.59 24.71 -6.01
C TYR A 151 -59.82 25.23 -6.78
N VAL A 152 -60.98 25.37 -6.13
CA VAL A 152 -62.22 25.83 -6.75
C VAL A 152 -62.49 27.27 -6.31
N ILE A 153 -62.71 28.16 -7.29
CA ILE A 153 -62.90 29.60 -7.06
C ILE A 153 -64.26 30.03 -7.60
N ASP A 154 -65.06 30.61 -6.71
CA ASP A 154 -66.34 31.24 -7.03
C ASP A 154 -66.11 32.71 -7.41
N GLY A 155 -65.74 32.96 -8.67
CA GLY A 155 -65.55 34.32 -9.19
C GLY A 155 -64.63 34.41 -10.40
N SER A 156 -64.61 35.59 -11.02
CA SER A 156 -63.71 35.86 -12.16
C SER A 156 -62.29 36.20 -11.75
N ASP A 157 -62.03 36.46 -10.47
CA ASP A 157 -60.75 36.97 -9.99
C ASP A 157 -60.33 36.17 -8.75
N VAL A 158 -59.03 35.87 -8.65
CA VAL A 158 -58.42 35.21 -7.49
C VAL A 158 -57.19 35.98 -7.03
N MET A 159 -57.02 36.06 -5.72
CA MET A 159 -55.80 36.63 -5.13
C MET A 159 -54.81 35.51 -4.83
N ILE A 160 -53.72 35.49 -5.58
CA ILE A 160 -52.58 34.61 -5.32
C ILE A 160 -51.67 35.34 -4.35
N ALA A 161 -51.48 34.77 -3.16
CA ALA A 161 -50.61 35.33 -2.15
C ALA A 161 -49.71 34.26 -1.55
N GLY A 162 -48.56 34.69 -1.07
CA GLY A 162 -47.55 33.78 -0.54
C GLY A 162 -46.34 34.52 0.00
N GLU A 163 -45.37 33.72 0.41
CA GLU A 163 -44.06 34.15 0.90
C GLU A 163 -42.99 33.62 -0.06
N ALA A 164 -41.99 34.43 -0.33
CA ALA A 164 -40.84 34.04 -1.12
C ALA A 164 -39.58 34.65 -0.54
N GLU A 165 -38.43 34.01 -0.74
CA GLU A 165 -37.15 34.52 -0.27
C GLU A 165 -36.89 35.97 -0.76
N GLU A 166 -36.25 36.78 0.08
CA GLU A 166 -35.92 38.17 -0.25
C GLU A 166 -35.01 38.28 -1.48
N ASN A 167 -35.12 39.38 -2.23
CA ASN A 167 -34.31 39.65 -3.42
C ASN A 167 -34.47 38.64 -4.57
N VAL A 168 -35.60 37.95 -4.63
CA VAL A 168 -35.95 37.03 -5.72
C VAL A 168 -36.79 37.74 -6.78
N ARG A 169 -36.55 37.42 -8.06
CA ARG A 169 -37.46 37.79 -9.14
C ARG A 169 -38.64 36.81 -9.14
N LEU A 170 -39.81 37.29 -8.75
CA LEU A 170 -41.04 36.51 -8.74
C LEU A 170 -41.86 36.77 -10.00
N THR A 171 -42.30 35.70 -10.65
CA THR A 171 -43.21 35.75 -11.80
C THR A 171 -44.43 34.87 -11.57
N ILE A 172 -45.59 35.36 -11.99
CA ILE A 172 -46.85 34.61 -12.00
C ILE A 172 -47.34 34.59 -13.45
N ASN A 173 -47.46 33.41 -14.05
CA ASN A 173 -47.82 33.26 -15.46
C ASN A 173 -46.96 34.15 -16.38
N GLU A 174 -45.64 34.17 -16.13
CA GLU A 174 -44.64 34.97 -16.86
C GLU A 174 -44.67 36.48 -16.61
N GLU A 175 -45.65 37.00 -15.86
CA GLU A 175 -45.73 38.40 -15.47
C GLU A 175 -44.98 38.65 -14.15
N GLN A 176 -44.15 39.69 -14.10
CA GLN A 176 -43.34 40.00 -12.92
C GLN A 176 -44.18 40.62 -11.80
N VAL A 177 -44.09 40.05 -10.60
CA VAL A 177 -44.76 40.55 -9.39
C VAL A 177 -43.71 41.03 -8.39
N LEU A 178 -43.95 42.20 -7.81
CA LEU A 178 -43.06 42.78 -6.82
C LEU A 178 -43.33 42.15 -5.44
N LEU A 179 -42.26 41.75 -4.74
CA LEU A 179 -42.33 41.41 -3.33
C LEU A 179 -42.50 42.67 -2.48
N LYS A 180 -43.26 42.54 -1.39
CA LYS A 180 -43.34 43.53 -0.31
C LYS A 180 -42.09 43.42 0.59
N PRO A 181 -41.78 44.46 1.40
CA PRO A 181 -40.67 44.42 2.35
C PRO A 181 -40.73 43.25 3.33
N ASP A 182 -41.92 42.74 3.63
CA ASP A 182 -42.16 41.63 4.57
C ASP A 182 -42.02 40.24 3.89
N ALA A 183 -41.28 40.13 2.78
CA ALA A 183 -41.09 38.90 1.99
C ALA A 183 -42.40 38.25 1.46
N THR A 184 -43.50 39.01 1.45
CA THR A 184 -44.80 38.55 0.98
C THR A 184 -45.12 39.10 -0.41
N PHE A 185 -45.86 38.34 -1.21
CA PHE A 185 -46.38 38.79 -2.50
C PHE A 185 -47.89 38.60 -2.56
N SER A 186 -48.54 39.44 -3.37
CA SER A 186 -49.97 39.34 -3.64
C SER A 186 -50.25 39.86 -5.04
N ALA A 187 -50.90 39.05 -5.87
CA ALA A 187 -51.32 39.44 -7.21
C ALA A 187 -52.76 38.98 -7.47
N GLN A 188 -53.52 39.82 -8.16
CA GLN A 188 -54.87 39.51 -8.56
C GLN A 188 -54.86 38.98 -9.99
N LEU A 189 -55.31 37.73 -10.16
CA LEU A 189 -55.38 37.07 -11.46
C LEU A 189 -56.83 36.91 -11.88
N ARG A 190 -57.13 37.27 -13.13
CA ARG A 190 -58.43 36.98 -13.75
C ARG A 190 -58.47 35.54 -14.25
N LEU A 191 -59.48 34.81 -13.84
CA LEU A 191 -59.77 33.43 -14.20
C LEU A 191 -60.80 33.36 -15.32
N HIS A 192 -60.51 32.52 -16.31
CA HIS A 192 -61.48 32.08 -17.31
C HIS A 192 -62.33 30.93 -16.76
N ILE A 193 -63.52 30.72 -17.33
CA ILE A 193 -64.37 29.57 -16.97
C ILE A 193 -63.60 28.28 -17.31
N GLY A 194 -63.56 27.33 -16.37
CA GLY A 194 -62.79 26.10 -16.49
C GLY A 194 -61.47 26.12 -15.72
N ILE A 195 -60.50 25.32 -16.19
CA ILE A 195 -59.20 25.12 -15.51
C ILE A 195 -58.23 26.21 -15.95
N ASN A 196 -57.66 26.91 -14.98
CA ASN A 196 -56.64 27.93 -15.16
C ASN A 196 -55.34 27.43 -14.53
N PRO A 197 -54.33 27.04 -15.32
CA PRO A 197 -53.01 26.76 -14.80
C PRO A 197 -52.35 28.07 -14.36
N VAL A 198 -51.82 28.06 -13.14
CA VAL A 198 -51.10 29.18 -12.55
C VAL A 198 -49.70 28.69 -12.20
N ARG A 199 -48.70 29.27 -12.86
CA ARG A 199 -47.29 29.00 -12.57
C ARG A 199 -46.71 30.16 -11.78
N VAL A 200 -46.32 29.89 -10.55
CA VAL A 200 -45.57 30.83 -9.71
C VAL A 200 -44.11 30.40 -9.72
N GLN A 201 -43.22 31.28 -10.15
CA GLN A 201 -41.79 31.01 -10.23
C GLN A 201 -41.01 32.08 -9.46
N ALA A 202 -40.04 31.63 -8.68
CA ALA A 202 -39.15 32.46 -7.89
C ALA A 202 -37.71 32.16 -8.36
N VAL A 203 -37.02 33.16 -8.94
CA VAL A 203 -35.65 33.04 -9.46
C VAL A 203 -34.70 33.95 -8.69
N ASN A 204 -33.70 33.36 -8.03
CA ASN A 204 -32.71 34.11 -7.27
C ASN A 204 -31.60 34.70 -8.17
N ALA A 205 -30.70 35.49 -7.59
CA ALA A 205 -29.59 36.10 -8.32
C ALA A 205 -28.59 35.09 -8.92
N SER A 206 -28.52 33.85 -8.40
CA SER A 206 -27.66 32.80 -8.95
C SER A 206 -28.30 32.04 -10.12
N GLY A 207 -29.57 32.32 -10.45
CA GLY A 207 -30.32 31.67 -11.51
C GLY A 207 -31.01 30.37 -11.09
N ALA A 208 -30.94 29.98 -9.81
CA ALA A 208 -31.72 28.87 -9.28
C ALA A 208 -33.21 29.28 -9.22
N ALA A 209 -34.07 28.39 -9.68
CA ALA A 209 -35.50 28.65 -9.81
C ALA A 209 -36.32 27.66 -8.98
N SER A 210 -37.25 28.19 -8.19
CA SER A 210 -38.30 27.43 -7.52
C SER A 210 -39.61 27.65 -8.27
N THR A 211 -40.25 26.58 -8.72
CA THR A 211 -41.49 26.65 -9.51
C THR A 211 -42.59 25.88 -8.78
N LYS A 212 -43.73 26.53 -8.58
CA LYS A 212 -44.96 25.92 -8.09
C LYS A 212 -46.09 26.11 -9.10
N GLU A 213 -46.77 25.02 -9.42
CA GLU A 213 -47.91 25.03 -10.33
C GLU A 213 -49.18 24.73 -9.55
N LEU A 214 -50.21 25.56 -9.77
CA LEU A 214 -51.54 25.42 -9.22
C LEU A 214 -52.52 25.29 -10.37
N PHE A 215 -53.57 24.50 -10.20
CA PHE A 215 -54.67 24.39 -11.15
C PHE A 215 -55.93 24.91 -10.46
N LEU A 216 -56.41 26.07 -10.90
CA LEU A 216 -57.60 26.70 -10.34
C LEU A 216 -58.79 26.47 -11.25
N LEU A 217 -59.85 25.86 -10.72
CA LEU A 217 -61.10 25.61 -11.41
C LEU A 217 -62.09 26.74 -11.09
N ARG A 218 -62.60 27.40 -12.13
CA ARG A 218 -63.74 28.31 -12.04
C ARG A 218 -64.98 27.63 -12.61
N GLU A 219 -66.01 27.44 -11.78
CA GLU A 219 -67.22 26.72 -12.19
C GLU A 219 -68.21 27.57 -13.02
N LYS A 220 -68.32 28.88 -12.78
CA LYS A 220 -69.24 29.81 -13.48
C LYS A 220 -68.65 31.21 -13.66
#